data_AF-C0E6Y9-F1
#
_entry.id   AF-C0E6Y9-F1
#
_cell.length_a   1.000
_cell.length_b   1.000
_cell.length_c   1.000
_cell.angle_alpha   90.00
_cell.angle_beta   90.00
_cell.angle_gamma   90.00
#
_symmetry.space_group_name_H-M   'P 1'
#
loop_
_entity.id
_entity.type
_entity.pdbx_description
1 polymer ?
#
loop_
_entity_poly.entity_id
_entity_poly.type
_entity_poly.pdbx_seq_one_letter_code
_entity_poly.pdbx_strand_id
1 'polypeptide(L)'
;MNIDTLATPVASTSDATVHAARFTIGDITVVRLVPTKLLHVMETVLETIGLTPATTRQVGRTAATQPMGFIEWVAIHRPDDLTVALPYLGELSRAQGAVTSKPGRVKNRMKPVIAKLEEEAPHCVPAFITELARHFVMAGRTGFLTHYLIRVLEVISEYDLPIGSPEYQELLFEFGSWRAMTSRVLQDAVDIVDWSLEPQAAFDYAYKLIVAQAQAGGILDKAVVIILRRLGKPLGLKPDDVIDRLLADIIYSKGFTTADPEFFTRVEPSLRRIVRADRGRQDHLLAVRPVYMSLDFYHDLLVDTEAWRELTSDNRAFAHWICQLITAPGGIYTKKWLIDAIYQAKDELAGAVLPAKKGQFRHISSPDLINALADAGVTWEKPDDLQWHWYDWCDNHYTDLAGVAADPYLRAKALGELSIIDISLSPQLFLDNELARELAADVLDQMYENRQEFLFSCSYARRYLTISDLAHPELWLINAQAMNQIFAFDPVVELAAHIEVSEHEATKLLESVNYAYSCGPDIAQAVAETWEIEQLFAEKRALVRGSAVGYIEREGHWGVIIRNIIKNIEKRFG
;
A
#
# COMPACT_ATOMS: atom_id res chain seq x y z
N MET A 1 3.00 13.59 -23.49
CA MET A 1 4.42 13.60 -23.92
C MET A 1 4.82 15.05 -24.13
N ASN A 2 5.46 15.64 -23.12
CA ASN A 2 6.20 16.91 -23.17
C ASN A 2 7.06 16.89 -21.91
N ILE A 3 8.36 16.66 -22.07
CA ILE A 3 9.34 16.64 -20.98
C ILE A 3 9.90 18.06 -20.93
N ASP A 4 9.21 18.94 -20.21
CA ASP A 4 9.79 20.23 -19.85
C ASP A 4 10.81 20.01 -18.73
N THR A 5 12.08 20.15 -19.14
CA THR A 5 13.21 20.68 -18.37
C THR A 5 13.09 20.59 -16.85
N LEU A 6 13.55 19.46 -16.31
CA LEU A 6 14.09 19.40 -14.96
C LEU A 6 15.09 20.55 -14.79
N ALA A 7 14.81 21.40 -13.80
CA ALA A 7 15.67 22.46 -13.34
C ALA A 7 17.13 21.96 -13.28
N THR A 8 18.01 22.67 -13.99
CA THR A 8 19.44 22.55 -13.86
C THR A 8 19.78 22.60 -12.36
N PRO A 9 20.40 21.56 -11.78
CA PRO A 9 20.77 21.63 -10.38
C PRO A 9 21.78 22.77 -10.23
N VAL A 10 21.42 23.75 -9.40
CA VAL A 10 22.35 24.79 -8.93
C VAL A 10 23.61 24.08 -8.46
N ALA A 11 24.75 24.45 -9.05
CA ALA A 11 26.05 23.86 -8.75
C ALA A 11 26.28 23.87 -7.24
N SER A 12 26.34 22.68 -6.65
CA SER A 12 26.79 22.50 -5.27
C SER A 12 28.21 23.05 -5.17
N THR A 13 28.44 23.97 -4.24
CA THR A 13 29.69 24.70 -4.01
C THR A 13 30.83 23.85 -3.44
N SER A 14 30.82 22.55 -3.68
CA SER A 14 31.81 21.58 -3.20
C SER A 14 32.32 20.76 -4.38
N ASP A 15 33.09 21.40 -5.25
CA ASP A 15 33.75 20.74 -6.40
C ASP A 15 35.21 20.44 -6.06
N ALA A 16 35.61 19.17 -6.15
CA ALA A 16 37.01 18.75 -6.05
C ALA A 16 37.69 18.85 -7.41
N THR A 17 38.95 19.30 -7.45
CA THR A 17 39.75 19.31 -8.68
C THR A 17 40.13 17.88 -9.09
N VAL A 18 40.25 17.65 -10.40
CA VAL A 18 40.63 16.37 -11.00
C VAL A 18 41.91 16.55 -11.81
N HIS A 19 42.84 15.62 -11.64
CA HIS A 19 44.11 15.54 -12.36
C HIS A 19 44.09 14.38 -13.36
N ALA A 20 44.62 14.61 -14.56
CA ALA A 20 45.06 13.55 -15.44
C ALA A 20 46.48 13.16 -15.02
N ALA A 21 46.63 11.96 -14.46
CA ALA A 21 47.89 11.39 -14.06
C ALA A 21 48.38 10.40 -15.13
N ARG A 22 49.59 10.62 -15.62
CA ARG A 22 50.25 9.79 -16.63
C ARG A 22 51.17 8.78 -15.97
N PHE A 23 51.04 7.52 -16.37
CA PHE A 23 51.84 6.39 -15.91
C PHE A 23 52.42 5.61 -17.09
N THR A 24 53.55 4.92 -16.88
CA THR A 24 54.20 4.09 -17.89
C THR A 24 54.48 2.68 -17.39
N ILE A 25 54.27 1.68 -18.26
CA ILE A 25 54.67 0.28 -18.05
C ILE A 25 55.27 -0.27 -19.35
N GLY A 26 56.60 -0.46 -19.36
CA GLY A 26 57.33 -0.65 -20.62
C GLY A 26 57.06 0.50 -21.59
N ASP A 27 56.63 0.17 -22.81
CA ASP A 27 56.29 1.16 -23.85
C ASP A 27 54.84 1.68 -23.79
N ILE A 28 54.03 1.18 -22.84
CA ILE A 28 52.62 1.55 -22.73
C ILE A 28 52.47 2.77 -21.82
N THR A 29 51.79 3.81 -22.32
CA THR A 29 51.37 4.97 -21.52
C THR A 29 49.90 4.83 -21.13
N VAL A 30 49.60 4.94 -19.84
CA VAL A 30 48.25 4.97 -19.28
C VAL A 30 47.97 6.37 -18.72
N VAL A 31 46.78 6.90 -18.98
CA VAL A 31 46.31 8.17 -18.40
C VAL A 31 45.05 7.88 -17.59
N ARG A 32 45.07 8.22 -16.29
CA ARG A 32 43.92 8.08 -15.40
C ARG A 32 43.48 9.43 -14.88
N LEU A 33 42.17 9.65 -14.82
CA LEU A 33 41.59 10.81 -14.14
C LEU A 33 41.45 10.48 -12.65
N VAL A 34 42.06 11.30 -11.80
CA VAL A 34 42.12 11.08 -10.35
C VAL A 34 41.74 12.37 -9.63
N PRO A 35 40.78 12.34 -8.70
CA PRO A 35 40.52 13.47 -7.80
C PRO A 35 41.80 13.85 -7.05
N THR A 36 42.08 15.15 -6.90
CA THR A 36 43.33 15.64 -6.30
C THR A 36 43.62 15.03 -4.93
N LYS A 37 42.58 14.80 -4.12
CA LYS A 37 42.69 14.19 -2.79
C LYS A 37 43.16 12.72 -2.82
N LEU A 38 42.99 12.03 -3.95
CA LEU A 38 43.34 10.62 -4.13
C LEU A 38 44.60 10.44 -5.00
N LEU A 39 45.22 11.54 -5.46
CA LEU A 39 46.33 11.48 -6.42
C LEU A 39 47.51 10.69 -5.87
N HIS A 40 47.98 11.04 -4.67
CA HIS A 40 49.12 10.38 -4.04
C HIS A 40 48.85 8.90 -3.74
N VAL A 41 47.64 8.60 -3.27
CA VAL A 41 47.20 7.22 -3.01
C VAL A 41 47.21 6.39 -4.29
N MET A 42 46.70 6.96 -5.39
CA MET A 42 46.68 6.31 -6.69
C MET A 42 48.08 6.08 -7.25
N GLU A 43 49.00 7.03 -7.08
CA GLU A 43 50.41 6.86 -7.45
C GLU A 43 51.02 5.65 -6.73
N THR A 44 50.89 5.57 -5.41
CA THR A 44 51.38 4.44 -4.60
C THR A 44 50.79 3.09 -5.04
N VAL A 45 49.49 3.05 -5.30
CA VAL A 45 48.81 1.83 -5.77
C VAL A 45 49.36 1.39 -7.13
N LEU A 46 49.54 2.33 -8.06
CA LEU A 46 50.00 2.03 -9.41
C LEU A 46 51.49 1.68 -9.45
N GLU A 47 52.31 2.28 -8.60
CA GLU A 47 53.70 1.87 -8.38
C GLU A 47 53.80 0.44 -7.87
N THR A 48 52.92 0.04 -6.95
CA THR A 48 52.89 -1.32 -6.39
C THR A 48 52.64 -2.39 -7.46
N ILE A 49 51.93 -2.06 -8.54
CA ILE A 49 51.70 -2.96 -9.69
C ILE A 49 52.69 -2.74 -10.85
N GLY A 50 53.77 -1.97 -10.62
CA GLY A 50 54.89 -1.80 -11.55
C GLY A 50 54.74 -0.66 -12.56
N LEU A 51 53.80 0.26 -12.38
CA LEU A 51 53.73 1.48 -13.20
C LEU A 51 54.58 2.60 -12.61
N THR A 52 55.32 3.31 -13.45
CA THR A 52 56.08 4.50 -13.02
C THR A 52 55.25 5.77 -13.27
N PRO A 53 55.02 6.62 -12.26
CA PRO A 53 54.38 7.92 -12.46
C PRO A 53 55.30 8.85 -13.26
N ALA A 54 54.71 9.59 -14.20
CA ALA A 54 55.46 10.51 -15.06
C ALA A 54 55.13 11.97 -14.75
N THR A 55 53.89 12.39 -15.02
CA THR A 55 53.43 13.77 -14.85
C THR A 55 51.94 13.80 -14.53
N THR A 56 51.51 14.80 -13.76
CA THR A 56 50.10 15.06 -13.45
C THR A 56 49.73 16.46 -13.94
N ARG A 57 48.51 16.62 -14.44
CA ARG A 57 47.97 17.90 -14.89
C ARG A 57 46.53 18.04 -14.44
N GLN A 58 46.16 19.17 -13.85
CA GLN A 58 44.75 19.46 -13.56
C GLN A 58 43.96 19.60 -14.87
N VAL A 59 42.87 18.85 -15.01
CA VAL A 59 42.06 18.79 -16.23
C VAL A 59 40.57 19.07 -16.01
N GLY A 60 40.10 19.16 -14.77
CA GLY A 60 38.68 19.44 -14.52
C GLY A 60 38.31 19.51 -13.05
N ARG A 61 37.00 19.40 -12.80
CA ARG A 61 36.37 19.36 -11.48
C ARG A 61 35.35 18.21 -11.43
N THR A 62 35.16 17.62 -10.26
CA THR A 62 34.16 16.59 -9.96
C THR A 62 33.45 16.94 -8.66
N ALA A 63 32.30 16.33 -8.39
CA ALA A 63 31.64 16.47 -7.09
C ALA A 63 32.60 16.06 -5.97
N ALA A 64 32.73 16.86 -4.91
CA ALA A 64 33.71 16.60 -3.85
C ALA A 64 33.47 15.32 -3.05
N THR A 65 32.29 14.70 -3.17
CA THR A 65 31.85 13.52 -2.44
C THR A 65 31.69 12.31 -3.38
N GLN A 66 32.64 12.06 -4.29
CA GLN A 66 32.65 10.77 -4.98
C GLN A 66 32.93 9.64 -3.97
N PRO A 67 32.14 8.54 -4.00
CA PRO A 67 32.41 7.39 -3.16
C PRO A 67 33.79 6.81 -3.45
N MET A 68 34.52 6.47 -2.39
CA MET A 68 35.86 5.90 -2.50
C MET A 68 35.78 4.44 -2.97
N GLY A 69 36.53 4.09 -4.01
CA GLY A 69 36.65 2.71 -4.49
C GLY A 69 37.34 1.80 -3.46
N PHE A 70 37.17 0.49 -3.60
CA PHE A 70 37.71 -0.55 -2.74
C PHE A 70 39.21 -0.39 -2.54
N ILE A 71 39.97 -0.27 -3.64
CA ILE A 71 41.43 -0.19 -3.54
C ILE A 71 41.91 1.15 -3.03
N GLU A 72 41.25 2.25 -3.40
CA GLU A 72 41.54 3.56 -2.81
C GLU A 72 41.26 3.56 -1.30
N TRP A 73 40.19 2.90 -0.86
CA TRP A 73 39.85 2.74 0.55
C TRP A 73 40.89 1.91 1.30
N VAL A 74 41.31 0.76 0.75
CA VAL A 74 42.35 -0.09 1.34
C VAL A 74 43.68 0.66 1.42
N ALA A 75 44.09 1.35 0.36
CA ALA A 75 45.36 2.07 0.34
C ALA A 75 45.42 3.21 1.38
N ILE A 76 44.29 3.80 1.75
CA ILE A 76 44.22 4.87 2.76
C ILE A 76 44.10 4.30 4.18
N HIS A 77 43.17 3.36 4.39
CA HIS A 77 42.77 2.93 5.72
C HIS A 77 43.46 1.64 6.18
N ARG A 78 43.92 0.81 5.24
CA ARG A 78 44.54 -0.52 5.47
C ARG A 78 45.70 -0.78 4.50
N PRO A 79 46.74 0.07 4.47
CA PRO A 79 47.83 -0.06 3.50
C PRO A 79 48.57 -1.40 3.61
N ASP A 80 48.64 -2.00 4.80
CA ASP A 80 49.26 -3.31 5.03
C ASP A 80 48.53 -4.44 4.28
N ASP A 81 47.22 -4.31 4.08
CA ASP A 81 46.38 -5.29 3.37
C ASP A 81 46.35 -5.05 1.85
N LEU A 82 47.00 -3.98 1.34
CA LEU A 82 46.90 -3.58 -0.07
C LEU A 82 47.37 -4.69 -1.03
N THR A 83 48.48 -5.35 -0.71
CA THR A 83 49.02 -6.43 -1.54
C THR A 83 48.09 -7.65 -1.60
N VAL A 84 47.36 -7.93 -0.51
CA VAL A 84 46.34 -8.98 -0.43
C VAL A 84 45.08 -8.58 -1.20
N ALA A 85 44.70 -7.30 -1.16
CA ALA A 85 43.49 -6.78 -1.80
C ALA A 85 43.60 -6.66 -3.33
N LEU A 86 44.78 -6.34 -3.88
CA LEU A 86 44.98 -6.09 -5.31
C LEU A 86 44.45 -7.21 -6.25
N PRO A 87 44.70 -8.51 -5.99
CA PRO A 87 44.15 -9.59 -6.82
C PRO A 87 42.63 -9.59 -6.95
N TYR A 88 41.90 -9.05 -5.96
CA TYR A 88 40.43 -9.05 -5.92
C TYR A 88 39.79 -8.04 -6.89
N LEU A 89 40.55 -7.04 -7.38
CA LEU A 89 40.10 -6.13 -8.45
C LEU A 89 39.65 -6.89 -9.71
N GLY A 90 40.35 -7.98 -10.04
CA GLY A 90 40.01 -8.81 -11.19
C GLY A 90 38.63 -9.46 -11.06
N GLU A 91 38.22 -9.81 -9.84
CA GLU A 91 36.87 -10.37 -9.59
C GLU A 91 35.79 -9.28 -9.67
N LEU A 92 36.04 -8.07 -9.16
CA LEU A 92 35.11 -6.93 -9.29
C LEU A 92 34.90 -6.54 -10.75
N SER A 93 35.97 -6.44 -11.55
CA SER A 93 35.88 -6.14 -12.98
C SER A 93 35.04 -7.17 -13.75
N ARG A 94 35.22 -8.46 -13.44
CA ARG A 94 34.40 -9.54 -14.03
C ARG A 94 32.94 -9.47 -13.57
N ALA A 95 32.69 -9.11 -12.32
CA ALA A 95 31.34 -8.93 -11.80
C ALA A 95 30.63 -7.76 -12.49
N GLN A 96 31.31 -6.62 -12.64
CA GLN A 96 30.80 -5.43 -13.33
C GLN A 96 30.33 -5.76 -14.76
N GLY A 97 31.13 -6.53 -15.52
CA GLY A 97 30.76 -6.94 -16.89
C GLY A 97 29.57 -7.90 -16.97
N ALA A 98 29.23 -8.59 -15.88
CA ALA A 98 28.21 -9.65 -15.86
C ALA A 98 26.92 -9.28 -15.11
N VAL A 99 26.95 -8.29 -14.21
CA VAL A 99 25.86 -8.01 -13.26
C VAL A 99 24.54 -7.60 -13.96
N THR A 100 24.62 -6.92 -15.10
CA THR A 100 23.43 -6.50 -15.87
C THR A 100 22.65 -7.70 -16.41
N SER A 101 23.36 -8.69 -16.96
CA SER A 101 22.78 -9.84 -17.66
C SER A 101 22.55 -11.06 -16.75
N LYS A 102 23.41 -11.27 -15.74
CA LYS A 102 23.43 -12.49 -14.91
C LYS A 102 23.66 -12.18 -13.41
N PRO A 103 22.82 -11.34 -12.77
CA PRO A 103 23.05 -10.89 -11.40
C PRO A 103 23.08 -12.04 -10.37
N GLY A 104 22.19 -13.03 -10.51
CA GLY A 104 22.20 -14.21 -9.64
C GLY A 104 23.47 -15.06 -9.77
N ARG A 105 24.03 -15.17 -10.99
CA ARG A 105 25.31 -15.88 -11.21
C ARG A 105 26.48 -15.12 -10.60
N VAL A 106 26.47 -13.80 -10.68
CA VAL A 106 27.48 -12.95 -10.03
C VAL A 106 27.43 -13.14 -8.51
N LYS A 107 26.23 -13.08 -7.90
CA LYS A 107 26.05 -13.36 -6.47
C LYS A 107 26.70 -14.69 -6.06
N ASN A 108 26.36 -15.77 -6.78
CA ASN A 108 26.86 -17.11 -6.44
C ASN A 108 28.37 -17.25 -6.65
N ARG A 109 28.93 -16.64 -7.71
CA ARG A 109 30.37 -16.63 -7.97
C ARG A 109 31.13 -15.86 -6.89
N MET A 110 30.56 -14.77 -6.40
CA MET A 110 31.26 -13.89 -5.46
C MET A 110 31.26 -14.43 -4.03
N LYS A 111 30.36 -15.35 -3.68
CA LYS A 111 30.32 -15.98 -2.35
C LYS A 111 31.68 -16.60 -1.93
N PRO A 112 32.31 -17.51 -2.71
CA PRO A 112 33.62 -18.04 -2.35
C PRO A 112 34.75 -17.00 -2.43
N VAL A 113 34.62 -15.95 -3.26
CA VAL A 113 35.60 -14.86 -3.34
C VAL A 113 35.60 -14.04 -2.04
N ILE A 114 34.41 -13.69 -1.54
CA ILE A 114 34.24 -12.97 -0.28
C ILE A 114 34.78 -13.81 0.88
N ALA A 115 34.42 -15.10 0.95
CA ALA A 115 34.93 -15.98 2.00
C ALA A 115 36.46 -16.07 2.01
N LYS A 116 37.08 -16.14 0.83
CA LYS A 116 38.55 -16.13 0.73
C LYS A 116 39.16 -14.80 1.19
N LEU A 117 38.59 -13.67 0.78
CA LEU A 117 39.06 -12.36 1.21
C LEU A 117 38.93 -12.19 2.73
N GLU A 118 37.87 -12.75 3.30
CA GLU A 118 37.61 -12.72 4.74
C GLU A 118 38.64 -13.52 5.55
N GLU A 119 39.07 -14.68 5.04
CA GLU A 119 40.17 -15.45 5.63
C GLU A 119 41.52 -14.71 5.55
N GLU A 120 41.77 -13.99 4.45
CA GLU A 120 43.08 -13.36 4.19
C GLU A 120 43.21 -11.94 4.77
N ALA A 121 42.15 -11.13 4.69
CA ALA A 121 42.11 -9.72 5.07
C ALA A 121 40.67 -9.26 5.41
N PRO A 122 40.10 -9.66 6.56
CA PRO A 122 38.70 -9.39 6.93
C PRO A 122 38.36 -7.89 6.96
N HIS A 123 39.34 -7.04 7.30
CA HIS A 123 39.20 -5.58 7.33
C HIS A 123 38.84 -4.96 5.98
N CYS A 124 39.21 -5.62 4.89
CA CYS A 124 38.97 -5.18 3.50
C CYS A 124 37.59 -5.60 2.98
N VAL A 125 36.94 -6.58 3.60
CA VAL A 125 35.68 -7.16 3.12
C VAL A 125 34.56 -6.13 3.03
N PRO A 126 34.34 -5.24 4.02
CA PRO A 126 33.29 -4.21 3.91
C PRO A 126 33.47 -3.29 2.70
N ALA A 127 34.69 -2.83 2.42
CA ALA A 127 34.97 -1.99 1.26
C ALA A 127 34.79 -2.75 -0.07
N PHE A 128 35.23 -4.01 -0.11
CA PHE A 128 35.05 -4.88 -1.28
C PHE A 128 33.56 -5.11 -1.61
N ILE A 129 32.76 -5.48 -0.59
CA ILE A 129 31.33 -5.71 -0.75
C ILE A 129 30.61 -4.42 -1.14
N THR A 130 31.04 -3.27 -0.62
CA THR A 130 30.45 -1.96 -0.97
C THR A 130 30.70 -1.61 -2.44
N GLU A 131 31.91 -1.82 -2.96
CA GLU A 131 32.18 -1.61 -4.40
C GLU A 131 31.38 -2.60 -5.28
N LEU A 132 31.32 -3.87 -4.87
CA LEU A 132 30.47 -4.84 -5.55
C LEU A 132 29.00 -4.39 -5.58
N ALA A 133 28.48 -3.90 -4.46
CA ALA A 133 27.13 -3.39 -4.34
C ALA A 133 26.89 -2.18 -5.26
N ARG A 134 27.86 -1.27 -5.43
CA ARG A 134 27.78 -0.19 -6.42
C ARG A 134 27.55 -0.72 -7.84
N HIS A 135 28.21 -1.80 -8.24
CA HIS A 135 27.97 -2.40 -9.56
C HIS A 135 26.52 -2.91 -9.71
N PHE A 136 25.94 -3.50 -8.65
CA PHE A 136 24.52 -3.89 -8.66
C PHE A 136 23.58 -2.67 -8.74
N VAL A 137 23.86 -1.60 -8.01
CA VAL A 137 23.11 -0.34 -8.08
C VAL A 137 23.15 0.25 -9.48
N MET A 138 24.34 0.38 -10.07
CA MET A 138 24.52 0.92 -11.44
C MET A 138 23.78 0.09 -12.49
N ALA A 139 23.60 -1.22 -12.27
CA ALA A 139 22.84 -2.09 -13.15
C ALA A 139 21.33 -2.16 -12.83
N GLY A 140 20.84 -1.35 -11.89
CA GLY A 140 19.44 -1.35 -11.47
C GLY A 140 19.00 -2.64 -10.75
N ARG A 141 19.94 -3.38 -10.13
CA ARG A 141 19.71 -4.68 -9.47
C ARG A 141 19.75 -4.54 -7.94
N THR A 142 18.88 -3.70 -7.37
CA THR A 142 18.89 -3.37 -5.94
C THR A 142 18.42 -4.50 -5.00
N GLY A 143 17.73 -5.51 -5.53
CA GLY A 143 17.22 -6.65 -4.73
C GLY A 143 18.29 -7.53 -4.05
N PHE A 144 19.58 -7.27 -4.29
CA PHE A 144 20.70 -7.99 -3.69
C PHE A 144 21.35 -7.24 -2.53
N LEU A 145 21.10 -5.93 -2.39
CA LEU A 145 21.91 -5.05 -1.54
C LEU A 145 21.74 -5.35 -0.06
N THR A 146 20.53 -5.65 0.40
CA THR A 146 20.28 -6.04 1.79
C THR A 146 21.08 -7.28 2.19
N HIS A 147 21.21 -8.26 1.29
CA HIS A 147 22.02 -9.46 1.57
C HIS A 147 23.52 -9.12 1.72
N TYR A 148 24.03 -8.22 0.89
CA TYR A 148 25.41 -7.77 0.99
C TYR A 148 25.65 -6.96 2.26
N LEU A 149 24.71 -6.09 2.64
CA LEU A 149 24.78 -5.33 3.89
C LEU A 149 24.77 -6.26 5.12
N ILE A 150 23.90 -7.29 5.13
CA ILE A 150 23.92 -8.32 6.18
C ILE A 150 25.32 -8.94 6.28
N ARG A 151 25.93 -9.33 5.15
CA ARG A 151 27.28 -9.90 5.17
C ARG A 151 28.33 -8.93 5.69
N VAL A 152 28.22 -7.63 5.37
CA VAL A 152 29.11 -6.61 5.94
C VAL A 152 29.00 -6.57 7.46
N LEU A 153 27.77 -6.55 8.00
CA LEU A 153 27.54 -6.52 9.45
C LEU A 153 27.99 -7.81 10.15
N GLU A 154 27.79 -8.97 9.52
CA GLU A 154 28.32 -10.26 10.00
C GLU A 154 29.84 -10.21 10.16
N VAL A 155 30.57 -9.75 9.13
CA VAL A 155 32.03 -9.66 9.18
C VAL A 155 32.49 -8.62 10.19
N ILE A 156 31.80 -7.48 10.28
CA ILE A 156 32.07 -6.48 11.32
C ILE A 156 31.96 -7.10 12.71
N SER A 157 30.89 -7.85 12.96
CA SER A 157 30.65 -8.46 14.27
C SER A 157 31.60 -9.63 14.57
N GLU A 158 31.90 -10.47 13.58
CA GLU A 158 32.73 -11.68 13.76
C GLU A 158 34.20 -11.33 14.00
N TYR A 159 34.70 -10.28 13.37
CA TYR A 159 36.09 -9.84 13.44
C TYR A 159 36.31 -8.57 14.29
N ASP A 160 35.29 -8.15 15.04
CA ASP A 160 35.31 -6.95 15.90
C ASP A 160 35.85 -5.70 15.18
N LEU A 161 35.34 -5.46 13.96
CA LEU A 161 35.77 -4.34 13.15
C LEU A 161 35.22 -3.01 13.72
N PRO A 162 35.97 -1.89 13.59
CA PRO A 162 35.61 -0.63 14.25
C PRO A 162 34.46 0.09 13.53
N ILE A 163 33.23 -0.41 13.66
CA ILE A 163 32.01 0.16 13.05
C ILE A 163 31.78 1.64 13.41
N GLY A 164 32.29 2.08 14.57
CA GLY A 164 32.20 3.47 15.02
C GLY A 164 33.15 4.43 14.32
N SER A 165 34.14 3.92 13.57
CA SER A 165 35.09 4.77 12.85
C SER A 165 34.45 5.38 11.60
N PRO A 166 34.76 6.65 11.26
CA PRO A 166 34.14 7.35 10.13
C PRO A 166 34.19 6.56 8.81
N GLU A 167 35.30 5.87 8.55
CA GLU A 167 35.53 5.12 7.32
C GLU A 167 34.61 3.90 7.14
N TYR A 168 34.21 3.21 8.21
CA TYR A 168 33.23 2.12 8.13
C TYR A 168 31.80 2.66 8.13
N GLN A 169 31.53 3.76 8.85
CA GLN A 169 30.24 4.42 8.81
C GLN A 169 29.90 4.89 7.40
N GLU A 170 30.84 5.50 6.67
CA GLU A 170 30.63 5.94 5.29
C GLU A 170 30.15 4.79 4.37
N LEU A 171 30.73 3.59 4.51
CA LEU A 171 30.32 2.41 3.75
C LEU A 171 28.87 2.01 4.07
N LEU A 172 28.50 1.97 5.36
CA LEU A 172 27.14 1.62 5.79
C LEU A 172 26.10 2.67 5.38
N PHE A 173 26.46 3.95 5.43
CA PHE A 173 25.61 5.05 4.98
C PHE A 173 25.35 4.98 3.47
N GLU A 174 26.32 4.49 2.69
CA GLU A 174 26.12 4.28 1.26
C GLU A 174 25.02 3.23 1.00
N PHE A 175 25.01 2.13 1.74
CA PHE A 175 23.90 1.16 1.71
C PHE A 175 22.56 1.77 2.14
N GLY A 176 22.58 2.65 3.14
CA GLY A 176 21.42 3.45 3.53
C GLY A 176 20.87 4.28 2.36
N SER A 177 21.76 4.95 1.62
CA SER A 177 21.41 5.74 0.44
C SER A 177 20.77 4.92 -0.68
N TRP A 178 21.09 3.63 -0.77
CA TRP A 178 20.50 2.69 -1.73
C TRP A 178 19.24 1.99 -1.23
N ARG A 179 18.73 2.38 -0.04
CA ARG A 179 17.56 1.76 0.61
C ARG A 179 17.75 0.26 0.87
N ALA A 180 18.99 -0.18 1.12
CA ALA A 180 19.29 -1.56 1.45
C ALA A 180 18.99 -1.92 2.91
N MET A 181 18.81 -0.90 3.76
CA MET A 181 18.58 -0.99 5.20
C MET A 181 17.11 -1.34 5.49
N THR A 182 16.85 -2.59 5.89
CA THR A 182 15.54 -2.98 6.44
C THR A 182 15.52 -2.70 7.94
N SER A 183 14.33 -2.74 8.56
CA SER A 183 14.20 -2.54 10.02
C SER A 183 15.02 -3.52 10.84
N ARG A 184 15.13 -4.78 10.39
CA ARG A 184 15.94 -5.79 11.06
C ARG A 184 17.44 -5.47 10.94
N VAL A 185 17.89 -5.11 9.74
CA VAL A 185 19.29 -4.78 9.50
C VAL A 185 19.70 -3.50 10.23
N LEU A 186 18.79 -2.52 10.35
CA LEU A 186 19.00 -1.35 11.20
C LEU A 186 19.18 -1.76 12.67
N GLN A 187 18.35 -2.66 13.20
CA GLN A 187 18.53 -3.16 14.57
C GLN A 187 19.89 -3.86 14.73
N ASP A 188 20.25 -4.76 13.82
CA ASP A 188 21.54 -5.47 13.88
C ASP A 188 22.72 -4.49 13.86
N ALA A 189 22.71 -3.50 12.96
CA ALA A 189 23.75 -2.47 12.90
C ALA A 189 23.82 -1.63 14.18
N VAL A 190 22.66 -1.32 14.77
CA VAL A 190 22.58 -0.55 16.00
C VAL A 190 23.03 -1.37 17.20
N ASP A 191 22.69 -2.66 17.28
CA ASP A 191 23.09 -3.53 18.38
C ASP A 191 24.61 -3.74 18.42
N ILE A 192 25.28 -3.79 17.27
CA ILE A 192 26.76 -3.81 17.20
C ILE A 192 27.33 -2.51 17.81
N VAL A 193 26.84 -1.33 17.43
CA VAL A 193 27.39 -0.08 17.98
C VAL A 193 27.04 0.14 19.45
N ASP A 194 25.87 -0.33 19.91
CA ASP A 194 25.44 -0.24 21.31
C ASP A 194 26.35 -1.09 22.20
N TRP A 195 26.90 -2.18 21.66
CA TRP A 195 27.88 -3.02 22.36
C TRP A 195 29.31 -2.47 22.29
N SER A 196 29.72 -1.92 21.15
CA SER A 196 31.12 -1.53 20.90
C SER A 196 31.47 -0.08 21.25
N LEU A 197 30.50 0.82 21.39
CA LEU A 197 30.74 2.27 21.55
C LEU A 197 30.20 2.82 22.87
N GLU A 198 30.79 3.93 23.32
CA GLU A 198 30.24 4.72 24.42
C GLU A 198 28.81 5.21 24.10
N PRO A 199 27.91 5.34 25.09
CA PRO A 199 26.49 5.60 24.87
C PRO A 199 26.17 6.80 23.97
N GLN A 200 26.95 7.89 24.08
CA GLN A 200 26.75 9.09 23.26
C GLN A 200 27.08 8.83 21.79
N ALA A 201 28.17 8.10 21.51
CA ALA A 201 28.58 7.77 20.16
C ALA A 201 27.61 6.79 19.48
N ALA A 202 27.11 5.79 20.23
CA ALA A 202 26.09 4.86 19.74
C ALA A 202 24.79 5.61 19.38
N PHE A 203 24.32 6.52 20.24
CA PHE A 203 23.15 7.35 19.96
C PHE A 203 23.35 8.23 18.73
N ASP A 204 24.47 8.94 18.63
CA ASP A 204 24.75 9.86 17.51
C ASP A 204 24.86 9.12 16.18
N TYR A 205 25.46 7.91 16.18
CA TYR A 205 25.52 7.06 14.99
C TYR A 205 24.12 6.62 14.55
N ALA A 206 23.33 6.03 15.46
CA ALA A 206 22.00 5.54 15.16
C ALA A 206 21.10 6.68 14.65
N TYR A 207 21.18 7.85 15.28
CA TYR A 207 20.43 9.03 14.88
C TYR A 207 20.78 9.48 13.45
N LYS A 208 22.08 9.65 13.15
CA LYS A 208 22.53 10.05 11.81
C LYS A 208 22.14 9.03 10.75
N LEU A 209 22.25 7.73 11.05
CA LEU A 209 21.91 6.65 10.13
C LEU A 209 20.41 6.67 9.78
N ILE A 210 19.55 6.82 10.80
CA ILE A 210 18.09 6.90 10.63
C ILE A 210 17.71 8.14 9.81
N VAL A 211 18.31 9.30 10.07
CA VAL A 211 18.06 10.54 9.30
C VAL A 211 18.49 10.36 7.84
N ALA A 212 19.69 9.81 7.60
CA ALA A 212 20.17 9.54 6.24
C ALA A 212 19.27 8.53 5.50
N GLN A 213 18.81 7.49 6.19
CA GLN A 213 17.86 6.52 5.64
C GLN A 213 16.53 7.19 5.28
N ALA A 214 15.98 8.03 6.16
CA ALA A 214 14.76 8.78 5.90
C ALA A 214 14.90 9.68 4.65
N GLN A 215 15.99 10.44 4.58
CA GLN A 215 16.33 11.31 3.44
C GLN A 215 16.45 10.53 2.12
N ALA A 216 17.05 9.34 2.16
CA ALA A 216 17.15 8.46 1.00
C ALA A 216 15.80 7.84 0.58
N GLY A 217 14.77 7.91 1.42
CA GLY A 217 13.48 7.25 1.22
C GLY A 217 13.49 5.77 1.62
N GLY A 218 14.34 5.40 2.59
CA GLY A 218 14.31 4.09 3.23
C GLY A 218 13.12 3.93 4.17
N ILE A 219 12.90 2.69 4.62
CA ILE A 219 11.74 2.32 5.45
C ILE A 219 11.86 2.95 6.84
N LEU A 220 10.77 3.51 7.36
CA LEU A 220 10.66 3.97 8.73
C LEU A 220 9.48 3.27 9.39
N ASP A 221 9.75 2.46 10.40
CA ASP A 221 8.74 1.75 11.18
C ASP A 221 8.88 2.02 12.69
N LYS A 222 8.14 1.28 13.52
CA LYS A 222 8.22 1.42 14.99
C LYS A 222 9.62 1.20 15.57
N ALA A 223 10.52 0.45 14.89
CA ALA A 223 11.85 0.14 15.40
C ALA A 223 12.70 1.41 15.56
N VAL A 224 12.54 2.38 14.66
CA VAL A 224 13.23 3.69 14.73
C VAL A 224 12.98 4.37 16.08
N VAL A 225 11.72 4.43 16.50
CA VAL A 225 11.32 5.06 17.77
C VAL A 225 11.82 4.26 18.96
N ILE A 226 11.76 2.92 18.88
CA ILE A 226 12.22 2.03 19.95
C ILE A 226 13.73 2.17 20.16
N ILE A 227 14.50 2.16 19.07
CA ILE A 227 15.96 2.30 19.07
C ILE A 227 16.37 3.61 19.73
N LEU A 228 15.84 4.75 19.26
CA LEU A 228 16.25 6.05 19.79
C LEU A 228 15.88 6.25 21.26
N ARG A 229 14.73 5.72 21.70
CA ARG A 229 14.35 5.74 23.12
C ARG A 229 15.25 4.85 23.96
N ARG A 230 15.65 3.67 23.44
CA ARG A 230 16.58 2.76 24.10
C ARG A 230 17.94 3.42 24.31
N LEU A 231 18.53 3.95 23.24
CA LEU A 231 19.85 4.59 23.26
C LEU A 231 19.89 5.94 23.98
N GLY A 232 18.77 6.69 23.99
CA GLY A 232 18.69 7.96 24.69
C GLY A 232 18.57 7.83 26.22
N LYS A 233 18.10 6.68 26.72
CA LYS A 233 17.85 6.47 28.15
C LYS A 233 19.12 6.57 29.01
N PRO A 234 20.25 5.92 28.68
CA PRO A 234 21.50 6.08 29.44
C PRO A 234 22.04 7.52 29.45
N LEU A 235 21.68 8.32 28.44
CA LEU A 235 22.09 9.72 28.31
C LEU A 235 21.19 10.71 29.07
N GLY A 236 20.14 10.21 29.75
CA GLY A 236 19.16 11.07 30.42
C GLY A 236 18.32 11.91 29.46
N LEU A 237 18.29 11.56 28.16
CA LEU A 237 17.50 12.28 27.17
C LEU A 237 16.01 12.01 27.38
N LYS A 238 15.20 13.07 27.33
CA LYS A 238 13.76 12.94 27.40
C LYS A 238 13.24 12.29 26.11
N PRO A 239 12.48 11.18 26.17
CA PRO A 239 12.01 10.46 24.99
C PRO A 239 11.29 11.32 23.97
N ASP A 240 10.48 12.26 24.43
CA ASP A 240 9.69 13.15 23.59
C ASP A 240 10.57 14.16 22.84
N ASP A 241 11.58 14.73 23.49
CA ASP A 241 12.47 15.73 22.88
C ASP A 241 13.33 15.08 21.77
N VAL A 242 13.74 13.82 21.97
CA VAL A 242 14.46 13.02 20.95
C VAL A 242 13.59 12.81 19.71
N ILE A 243 12.31 12.46 19.89
CA ILE A 243 11.40 12.22 18.77
C ILE A 243 10.99 13.54 18.11
N ASP A 244 10.80 14.63 18.85
CA ASP A 244 10.52 15.95 18.28
C ASP A 244 11.67 16.40 17.37
N ARG A 245 12.91 16.21 17.83
CA ARG A 245 14.11 16.48 17.02
C ARG A 245 14.18 15.59 15.78
N LEU A 246 13.99 14.26 15.93
CA LEU A 246 13.96 13.34 14.79
C LEU A 246 12.95 13.79 13.74
N LEU A 247 11.71 14.04 14.15
CA LEU A 247 10.64 14.43 13.24
C LEU A 247 10.96 15.75 12.53
N ALA A 248 11.53 16.73 13.23
CA ALA A 248 11.96 17.98 12.62
C ALA A 248 12.98 17.76 11.48
N ASP A 249 13.90 16.80 11.65
CA ASP A 249 14.94 16.49 10.67
C ASP A 249 14.44 15.65 9.48
N ILE A 250 13.33 14.91 9.65
CA ILE A 250 12.84 13.96 8.64
C ILE A 250 11.50 14.31 8.01
N ILE A 251 10.73 15.28 8.52
CA ILE A 251 9.35 15.54 8.06
C ILE A 251 9.26 15.82 6.55
N TYR A 252 10.29 16.45 5.98
CA TYR A 252 10.40 16.76 4.54
C TYR A 252 10.99 15.62 3.71
N SER A 253 11.34 14.50 4.34
CA SER A 253 12.01 13.39 3.68
C SER A 253 11.01 12.46 2.98
N LYS A 254 11.46 11.81 1.91
CA LYS A 254 10.67 10.77 1.24
C LYS A 254 10.35 9.61 2.18
N GLY A 255 11.27 9.27 3.09
CA GLY A 255 11.09 8.18 4.06
C GLY A 255 9.96 8.46 5.03
N PHE A 256 9.77 9.72 5.44
CA PHE A 256 8.61 10.12 6.24
C PHE A 256 7.30 10.00 5.46
N THR A 257 7.28 10.45 4.19
CA THR A 257 6.09 10.32 3.33
C THR A 257 5.64 8.86 3.16
N THR A 258 6.58 7.91 3.14
CA THR A 258 6.30 6.48 2.98
C THR A 258 6.48 5.67 4.26
N ALA A 259 6.49 6.31 5.44
CA ALA A 259 6.67 5.61 6.71
C ALA A 259 5.51 4.66 6.99
N ASP A 260 5.78 3.57 7.69
CA ASP A 260 4.79 2.54 8.00
C ASP A 260 3.73 3.07 8.99
N PRO A 261 2.49 2.55 8.97
CA PRO A 261 1.44 2.98 9.91
C PRO A 261 1.86 2.96 11.38
N GLU A 262 2.61 1.92 11.81
CA GLU A 262 3.05 1.77 13.19
C GLU A 262 4.06 2.84 13.63
N PHE A 263 4.78 3.46 12.69
CA PHE A 263 5.63 4.61 12.98
C PHE A 263 4.77 5.80 13.43
N PHE A 264 3.73 6.13 12.68
CA PHE A 264 2.83 7.24 13.00
C PHE A 264 2.14 7.08 14.36
N THR A 265 1.65 5.88 14.68
CA THR A 265 1.05 5.60 16.00
C THR A 265 2.02 5.86 17.16
N ARG A 266 3.33 5.67 16.96
CA ARG A 266 4.34 5.84 18.00
C ARG A 266 4.81 7.29 18.18
N VAL A 267 4.66 8.11 17.14
CA VAL A 267 5.13 9.50 17.10
C VAL A 267 4.01 10.52 17.16
N GLU A 268 2.75 10.10 17.21
CA GLU A 268 1.58 10.98 17.15
C GLU A 268 1.65 12.21 18.09
N PRO A 269 1.92 12.07 19.40
CA PRO A 269 1.99 13.23 20.29
C PRO A 269 3.10 14.23 19.91
N SER A 270 4.28 13.70 19.53
CA SER A 270 5.43 14.49 19.06
C SER A 270 5.14 15.20 17.75
N LEU A 271 4.53 14.50 16.78
CA LEU A 271 4.18 15.06 15.49
C LEU A 271 3.17 16.20 15.65
N ARG A 272 2.16 16.02 16.51
CA ARG A 272 1.18 17.06 16.84
C ARG A 272 1.84 18.30 17.43
N ARG A 273 2.82 18.15 18.33
CA ARG A 273 3.57 19.29 18.89
C ARG A 273 4.36 20.04 17.83
N ILE A 274 5.19 19.33 17.05
CA ILE A 274 6.09 20.00 16.11
C ILE A 274 5.37 20.65 14.92
N VAL A 275 4.22 20.09 14.50
CA VAL A 275 3.39 20.65 13.43
C VAL A 275 2.63 21.88 13.92
N ARG A 276 2.08 21.85 15.15
CA ARG A 276 1.43 23.04 15.74
C ARG A 276 2.40 24.21 15.94
N ALA A 277 3.67 23.91 16.22
CA ALA A 277 4.68 24.93 16.50
C ALA A 277 5.28 25.60 15.25
N ASP A 278 5.09 25.05 14.04
CA ASP A 278 5.78 25.49 12.84
C ASP A 278 4.84 25.54 11.63
N ARG A 279 4.67 26.73 11.05
CA ARG A 279 3.77 26.94 9.92
C ARG A 279 4.23 26.22 8.65
N GLY A 280 5.53 26.18 8.36
CA GLY A 280 6.06 25.52 7.18
C GLY A 280 5.79 24.01 7.18
N ARG A 281 5.76 23.38 8.36
CA ARG A 281 5.39 21.97 8.52
C ARG A 281 3.90 21.72 8.25
N GLN A 282 3.03 22.65 8.63
CA GLN A 282 1.59 22.57 8.34
C GLN A 282 1.35 22.65 6.83
N ASP A 283 1.96 23.64 6.17
CA ASP A 283 1.85 23.81 4.72
C ASP A 283 2.42 22.60 3.96
N HIS A 284 3.53 22.04 4.45
CA HIS A 284 4.12 20.85 3.84
C HIS A 284 3.21 19.63 3.93
N LEU A 285 2.57 19.38 5.08
CA LEU A 285 1.66 18.25 5.23
C LEU A 285 0.39 18.42 4.40
N LEU A 286 -0.10 19.65 4.21
CA LEU A 286 -1.18 19.93 3.28
C LEU A 286 -0.81 19.63 1.83
N ALA A 287 0.43 19.94 1.43
CA ALA A 287 0.94 19.69 0.09
C ALA A 287 1.34 18.23 -0.16
N VAL A 288 1.84 17.53 0.87
CA VAL A 288 2.38 16.17 0.78
C VAL A 288 1.85 15.33 1.94
N ARG A 289 0.72 14.66 1.72
CA ARG A 289 0.18 13.70 2.67
C ARG A 289 1.06 12.45 2.75
N PRO A 290 1.43 11.98 3.97
CA PRO A 290 2.07 10.68 4.11
C PRO A 290 1.13 9.52 3.74
N VAL A 291 1.63 8.60 2.91
CA VAL A 291 0.85 7.59 2.17
C VAL A 291 0.09 6.63 3.09
N TYR A 292 0.74 6.21 4.17
CA TYR A 292 0.20 5.22 5.10
C TYR A 292 -0.27 5.81 6.43
N MET A 293 -0.31 7.14 6.53
CA MET A 293 -0.95 7.82 7.65
C MET A 293 -2.47 7.70 7.52
N SER A 294 -3.13 7.34 8.63
CA SER A 294 -4.60 7.27 8.66
C SER A 294 -5.20 8.64 8.40
N LEU A 295 -6.35 8.65 7.72
CA LEU A 295 -7.02 9.89 7.33
C LEU A 295 -7.54 10.67 8.55
N ASP A 296 -7.95 9.96 9.60
CA ASP A 296 -8.38 10.58 10.87
C ASP A 296 -7.21 11.29 11.55
N PHE A 297 -6.08 10.59 11.73
CA PHE A 297 -4.92 11.19 12.37
C PHE A 297 -4.38 12.38 11.55
N TYR A 298 -4.36 12.26 10.23
CA TYR A 298 -3.97 13.35 9.34
C TYR A 298 -4.89 14.58 9.48
N HIS A 299 -6.21 14.39 9.49
CA HIS A 299 -7.16 15.48 9.70
C HIS A 299 -7.02 16.10 11.09
N ASP A 300 -6.99 15.28 12.15
CA ASP A 300 -6.86 15.74 13.53
C ASP A 300 -5.56 16.51 13.78
N LEU A 301 -4.49 16.16 13.05
CA LEU A 301 -3.21 16.86 13.11
C LEU A 301 -3.30 18.29 12.56
N LEU A 302 -4.16 18.52 11.57
CA LEU A 302 -4.23 19.77 10.81
C LEU A 302 -5.45 20.64 11.13
N VAL A 303 -6.58 20.07 11.55
CA VAL A 303 -7.87 20.79 11.65
C VAL A 303 -7.84 22.05 12.53
N ASP A 304 -7.03 22.04 13.61
CA ASP A 304 -6.90 23.19 14.52
C ASP A 304 -5.84 24.22 14.07
N THR A 305 -5.08 23.91 13.02
CA THR A 305 -3.94 24.72 12.58
C THR A 305 -4.36 25.97 11.84
N GLU A 306 -3.45 26.95 11.76
CA GLU A 306 -3.68 28.17 10.98
C GLU A 306 -3.75 27.85 9.48
N ALA A 307 -2.91 26.91 9.01
CA ALA A 307 -2.91 26.52 7.60
C ALA A 307 -4.23 25.89 7.15
N TRP A 308 -4.84 25.07 8.00
CA TRP A 308 -6.15 24.52 7.72
C TRP A 308 -7.25 25.59 7.68
N ARG A 309 -7.23 26.53 8.63
CA ARG A 309 -8.19 27.64 8.67
C ARG A 309 -8.10 28.52 7.42
N GLU A 310 -6.89 28.83 6.97
CA GLU A 310 -6.68 29.57 5.72
C GLU A 310 -7.14 28.79 4.50
N LEU A 311 -6.76 27.51 4.38
CA LEU A 311 -7.18 26.65 3.28
C LEU A 311 -8.71 26.57 3.19
N THR A 312 -9.39 26.35 4.31
CA THR A 312 -10.86 26.20 4.36
C THR A 312 -11.62 27.53 4.24
N SER A 313 -10.95 28.67 4.32
CA SER A 313 -11.57 30.00 4.08
C SER A 313 -11.66 30.39 2.60
N ASP A 314 -10.90 29.73 1.72
CA ASP A 314 -10.95 29.90 0.27
C ASP A 314 -11.47 28.62 -0.36
N ASN A 315 -12.76 28.61 -0.72
CA ASN A 315 -13.41 27.43 -1.28
C ASN A 315 -12.75 26.93 -2.57
N ARG A 316 -12.10 27.80 -3.35
CA ARG A 316 -11.43 27.40 -4.59
C ARG A 316 -10.12 26.67 -4.28
N ALA A 317 -9.33 27.21 -3.35
CA ALA A 317 -8.14 26.53 -2.86
C ALA A 317 -8.51 25.20 -2.19
N PHE A 318 -9.60 25.18 -1.43
CA PHE A 318 -10.08 23.98 -0.75
C PHE A 318 -10.56 22.90 -1.72
N ALA A 319 -11.35 23.25 -2.73
CA ALA A 319 -11.75 22.34 -3.81
C ALA A 319 -10.53 21.71 -4.51
N HIS A 320 -9.53 22.54 -4.85
CA HIS A 320 -8.29 22.06 -5.46
C HIS A 320 -7.56 21.07 -4.55
N TRP A 321 -7.45 21.39 -3.26
CA TRP A 321 -6.83 20.51 -2.27
C TRP A 321 -7.61 19.20 -2.09
N ILE A 322 -8.95 19.22 -2.09
CA ILE A 322 -9.78 18.00 -2.02
C ILE A 322 -9.47 17.08 -3.21
N CYS A 323 -9.39 17.62 -4.43
CA CYS A 323 -9.00 16.83 -5.61
C CYS A 323 -7.57 16.25 -5.47
N GLN A 324 -6.62 17.04 -4.95
CA GLN A 324 -5.25 16.55 -4.68
C GLN A 324 -5.24 15.45 -3.62
N LEU A 325 -5.98 15.63 -2.51
CA LEU A 325 -6.11 14.64 -1.45
C LEU A 325 -6.66 13.33 -2.02
N ILE A 326 -7.73 13.41 -2.83
CA ILE A 326 -8.41 12.25 -3.45
C ILE A 326 -7.50 11.49 -4.41
N THR A 327 -6.65 12.21 -5.13
CA THR A 327 -5.77 11.66 -6.16
C THR A 327 -4.36 11.37 -5.67
N ALA A 328 -4.04 11.65 -4.40
CA ALA A 328 -2.74 11.38 -3.81
C ALA A 328 -2.53 9.88 -3.51
N PRO A 329 -1.27 9.40 -3.46
CA PRO A 329 -1.00 8.01 -3.07
C PRO A 329 -1.44 7.76 -1.62
N GLY A 330 -2.14 6.66 -1.41
CA GLY A 330 -2.66 6.28 -0.10
C GLY A 330 -4.07 5.73 -0.18
N GLY A 331 -4.56 5.15 0.91
CA GLY A 331 -5.96 4.78 1.05
C GLY A 331 -6.82 6.00 1.39
N ILE A 332 -7.98 6.09 0.77
CA ILE A 332 -9.03 7.05 1.11
C ILE A 332 -10.28 6.24 1.41
N TYR A 333 -10.81 6.48 2.60
CA TYR A 333 -12.03 5.88 3.07
C TYR A 333 -12.98 7.01 3.42
N THR A 334 -14.27 6.72 3.40
CA THR A 334 -15.26 7.72 3.74
C THR A 334 -15.13 8.14 5.18
N LYS A 335 -15.14 9.46 5.38
CA LYS A 335 -15.15 10.13 6.67
C LYS A 335 -16.15 11.25 6.62
N LYS A 336 -16.93 11.41 7.68
CA LYS A 336 -17.92 12.48 7.77
C LYS A 336 -17.33 13.86 7.46
N TRP A 337 -16.16 14.19 8.03
CA TRP A 337 -15.51 15.48 7.80
C TRP A 337 -15.14 15.70 6.33
N LEU A 338 -14.80 14.64 5.60
CA LEU A 338 -14.45 14.73 4.18
C LEU A 338 -15.70 14.96 3.32
N ILE A 339 -16.82 14.32 3.68
CA ILE A 339 -18.13 14.58 3.05
C ILE A 339 -18.55 16.03 3.29
N ASP A 340 -18.47 16.50 4.54
CA ASP A 340 -18.77 17.88 4.90
C ASP A 340 -17.86 18.88 4.13
N ALA A 341 -16.57 18.54 3.96
CA ALA A 341 -15.62 19.33 3.17
C ALA A 341 -15.97 19.41 1.67
N ILE A 342 -16.40 18.29 1.07
CA ILE A 342 -16.86 18.26 -0.32
C ILE A 342 -18.08 19.17 -0.49
N TYR A 343 -19.04 19.09 0.42
CA TYR A 343 -20.23 19.95 0.37
C TYR A 343 -19.93 21.43 0.64
N GLN A 344 -18.96 21.74 1.49
CA GLN A 344 -18.50 23.12 1.67
C GLN A 344 -17.95 23.71 0.37
N ALA A 345 -17.20 22.91 -0.40
CA ALA A 345 -16.55 23.33 -1.64
C ALA A 345 -17.35 22.99 -2.90
N LYS A 346 -18.64 22.64 -2.77
CA LYS A 346 -19.49 22.07 -3.83
C LYS A 346 -19.44 22.87 -5.13
N ASP A 347 -19.67 24.17 -5.05
CA ASP A 347 -19.74 25.05 -6.23
C ASP A 347 -18.41 25.14 -6.99
N GLU A 348 -17.29 25.09 -6.28
CA GLU A 348 -15.93 25.17 -6.87
C GLU A 348 -15.43 23.81 -7.36
N LEU A 349 -16.02 22.70 -6.88
CA LEU A 349 -15.78 21.34 -7.37
C LEU A 349 -16.54 21.02 -8.66
N ALA A 350 -17.62 21.75 -8.95
CA ALA A 350 -18.45 21.51 -10.11
C ALA A 350 -17.65 21.59 -11.42
N GLY A 351 -17.70 20.50 -12.21
CA GLY A 351 -16.96 20.37 -13.47
C GLY A 351 -15.51 19.90 -13.31
N ALA A 352 -15.04 19.62 -12.09
CA ALA A 352 -13.75 18.97 -11.89
C ALA A 352 -13.76 17.55 -12.46
N VAL A 353 -12.63 17.13 -13.05
CA VAL A 353 -12.44 15.79 -13.61
C VAL A 353 -11.31 15.09 -12.87
N LEU A 354 -11.62 14.00 -12.18
CA LEU A 354 -10.62 13.18 -11.51
C LEU A 354 -9.89 12.30 -12.55
N PRO A 355 -8.55 12.26 -12.53
CA PRO A 355 -7.74 11.54 -13.51
C PRO A 355 -7.88 10.03 -13.37
N ALA A 356 -7.61 9.31 -14.46
CA ALA A 356 -7.57 7.86 -14.47
C ALA A 356 -6.52 7.31 -13.49
N LYS A 357 -6.78 6.11 -12.96
CA LYS A 357 -5.94 5.49 -11.94
C LYS A 357 -4.54 5.19 -12.48
N LYS A 358 -3.51 5.64 -11.76
CA LYS A 358 -2.12 5.18 -11.92
C LYS A 358 -1.77 4.11 -10.87
N GLY A 359 -0.92 3.16 -11.24
CA GLY A 359 -0.72 1.86 -10.58
C GLY A 359 -0.32 1.80 -9.09
N GLN A 360 -0.25 2.93 -8.37
CA GLN A 360 0.00 2.97 -6.91
C GLN A 360 -1.18 3.52 -6.09
N PHE A 361 -2.27 3.98 -6.71
CA PHE A 361 -3.44 4.48 -5.98
C PHE A 361 -4.32 3.32 -5.51
N ARG A 362 -4.92 3.44 -4.32
CA ARG A 362 -6.09 2.60 -3.96
C ARG A 362 -7.33 3.13 -4.69
N HIS A 363 -8.28 2.25 -4.96
CA HIS A 363 -9.52 2.66 -5.63
C HIS A 363 -10.36 3.53 -4.70
N ILE A 364 -11.05 4.53 -5.26
CA ILE A 364 -12.21 5.12 -4.57
C ILE A 364 -13.28 4.05 -4.61
N SER A 365 -13.65 3.53 -3.43
CA SER A 365 -14.56 2.40 -3.32
C SER A 365 -15.83 2.68 -2.55
N SER A 366 -15.84 3.77 -1.77
CA SER A 366 -16.96 4.03 -0.88
C SER A 366 -18.11 4.73 -1.63
N PRO A 367 -19.33 4.17 -1.56
CA PRO A 367 -20.52 4.74 -2.18
C PRO A 367 -20.77 6.20 -1.79
N ASP A 368 -20.62 6.54 -0.51
CA ASP A 368 -20.84 7.90 0.00
C ASP A 368 -19.86 8.93 -0.56
N LEU A 369 -18.59 8.57 -0.66
CA LEU A 369 -17.57 9.45 -1.21
C LEU A 369 -17.81 9.68 -2.70
N ILE A 370 -18.14 8.62 -3.44
CA ILE A 370 -18.52 8.72 -4.85
C ILE A 370 -19.78 9.58 -5.00
N ASN A 371 -20.77 9.40 -4.13
CA ASN A 371 -22.00 10.16 -4.13
C ASN A 371 -21.79 11.65 -3.86
N ALA A 372 -21.05 12.01 -2.81
CA ALA A 372 -20.79 13.41 -2.49
C ALA A 372 -20.03 14.11 -3.63
N LEU A 373 -19.08 13.42 -4.27
CA LEU A 373 -18.36 13.94 -5.43
C LEU A 373 -19.27 14.11 -6.65
N ALA A 374 -20.10 13.10 -6.96
CA ALA A 374 -21.06 13.16 -8.06
C ALA A 374 -22.08 14.29 -7.86
N ASP A 375 -22.64 14.43 -6.67
CA ASP A 375 -23.58 15.50 -6.34
C ASP A 375 -22.91 16.87 -6.38
N ALA A 376 -21.61 16.96 -6.06
CA ALA A 376 -20.80 18.16 -6.26
C ALA A 376 -20.41 18.44 -7.73
N GLY A 377 -20.89 17.63 -8.68
CA GLY A 377 -20.61 17.82 -10.10
C GLY A 377 -19.20 17.41 -10.53
N VAL A 378 -18.51 16.60 -9.72
CA VAL A 378 -17.22 16.01 -10.08
C VAL A 378 -17.44 14.81 -10.99
N THR A 379 -16.59 14.67 -12.00
CA THR A 379 -16.61 13.55 -12.95
C THR A 379 -15.27 12.83 -12.99
N TRP A 380 -15.17 11.73 -13.75
CA TRP A 380 -13.96 10.89 -13.82
C TRP A 380 -13.53 10.70 -15.28
N GLU A 381 -12.21 10.74 -15.52
CA GLU A 381 -11.63 10.44 -16.84
C GLU A 381 -11.89 8.98 -17.24
N LYS A 382 -11.85 8.06 -16.27
CA LYS A 382 -12.14 6.63 -16.46
C LYS A 382 -12.99 6.07 -15.31
N PRO A 383 -14.32 6.20 -15.38
CA PRO A 383 -15.24 5.74 -14.34
C PRO A 383 -15.11 4.24 -14.00
N ASP A 384 -14.69 3.40 -14.95
CA ASP A 384 -14.45 1.96 -14.73
C ASP A 384 -13.37 1.68 -13.66
N ASP A 385 -12.51 2.65 -13.36
CA ASP A 385 -11.48 2.51 -12.32
C ASP A 385 -12.05 2.61 -10.89
N LEU A 386 -13.29 3.08 -10.75
CA LEU A 386 -14.01 3.12 -9.48
C LEU A 386 -14.32 1.71 -9.00
N GLN A 387 -14.18 1.48 -7.71
CA GLN A 387 -14.73 0.30 -7.05
C GLN A 387 -16.02 0.68 -6.34
N TRP A 388 -16.76 -0.33 -5.91
CA TRP A 388 -18.00 -0.12 -5.18
C TRP A 388 -18.14 -1.18 -4.09
N HIS A 389 -18.06 -0.74 -2.84
CA HIS A 389 -18.15 -1.61 -1.67
C HIS A 389 -19.37 -1.24 -0.85
N TRP A 390 -20.48 -1.97 -1.02
CA TRP A 390 -21.72 -1.70 -0.29
C TRP A 390 -21.59 -1.87 1.22
N TYR A 391 -20.79 -2.84 1.67
CA TYR A 391 -20.52 -3.02 3.09
C TYR A 391 -19.91 -1.77 3.75
N ASP A 392 -19.07 -0.99 3.04
CA ASP A 392 -18.52 0.27 3.57
C ASP A 392 -19.63 1.28 3.88
N TRP A 393 -20.66 1.34 3.03
CA TRP A 393 -21.83 2.21 3.21
C TRP A 393 -22.77 1.71 4.31
N CYS A 394 -22.99 0.39 4.38
CA CYS A 394 -23.78 -0.21 5.46
C CYS A 394 -23.16 0.08 6.84
N ASP A 395 -21.83 -0.02 6.96
CA ASP A 395 -21.11 0.28 8.20
C ASP A 395 -21.09 1.79 8.50
N ASN A 396 -20.94 2.63 7.49
CA ASN A 396 -20.81 4.09 7.62
C ASN A 396 -21.50 4.82 6.45
N HIS A 397 -22.72 5.32 6.69
CA HIS A 397 -23.48 6.13 5.73
C HIS A 397 -23.68 7.56 6.25
N TYR A 398 -23.43 8.53 5.38
CA TYR A 398 -23.46 9.97 5.61
C TYR A 398 -24.22 10.71 4.51
N THR A 399 -24.54 10.04 3.39
CA THR A 399 -25.24 10.64 2.25
C THR A 399 -26.47 9.83 1.84
N ASP A 400 -27.34 10.45 1.03
CA ASP A 400 -28.61 9.88 0.58
C ASP A 400 -28.52 9.12 -0.76
N LEU A 401 -27.34 9.08 -1.39
CA LEU A 401 -27.09 8.52 -2.74
C LEU A 401 -27.68 9.32 -3.92
N ALA A 402 -28.11 10.58 -3.71
CA ALA A 402 -28.73 11.40 -4.77
C ALA A 402 -27.84 11.66 -6.00
N GLY A 403 -26.56 11.96 -5.80
CA GLY A 403 -25.60 12.16 -6.88
C GLY A 403 -25.38 10.91 -7.72
N VAL A 404 -25.35 9.74 -7.08
CA VAL A 404 -25.22 8.43 -7.76
C VAL A 404 -26.47 8.11 -8.55
N ALA A 405 -27.66 8.32 -7.97
CA ALA A 405 -28.91 8.05 -8.64
C ALA A 405 -29.13 8.94 -9.88
N ALA A 406 -28.61 10.17 -9.85
CA ALA A 406 -28.70 11.12 -10.95
C ALA A 406 -27.77 10.78 -12.14
N ASP A 407 -26.68 10.03 -11.92
CA ASP A 407 -25.76 9.61 -12.97
C ASP A 407 -26.09 8.18 -13.45
N PRO A 408 -26.52 7.98 -14.71
CA PRO A 408 -26.93 6.66 -15.19
C PRO A 408 -25.83 5.60 -15.13
N TYR A 409 -24.56 5.99 -15.30
CA TYR A 409 -23.45 5.06 -15.24
C TYR A 409 -23.15 4.66 -13.80
N LEU A 410 -23.10 5.62 -12.87
CA LEU A 410 -22.89 5.33 -11.45
C LEU A 410 -24.05 4.52 -10.86
N ARG A 411 -25.29 4.84 -11.23
CA ARG A 411 -26.46 4.05 -10.84
C ARG A 411 -26.36 2.60 -11.32
N ALA A 412 -26.00 2.40 -12.59
CA ALA A 412 -25.82 1.05 -13.15
C ALA A 412 -24.68 0.29 -12.45
N LYS A 413 -23.58 0.98 -12.10
CA LYS A 413 -22.48 0.40 -11.34
C LYS A 413 -22.88 0.03 -9.92
N ALA A 414 -23.57 0.93 -9.22
CA ALA A 414 -24.08 0.70 -7.88
C ALA A 414 -25.02 -0.53 -7.84
N LEU A 415 -25.92 -0.63 -8.82
CA LEU A 415 -26.83 -1.77 -8.98
C LEU A 415 -26.08 -3.08 -9.29
N GLY A 416 -25.13 -3.06 -10.23
CA GLY A 416 -24.39 -4.26 -10.63
C GLY A 416 -23.48 -4.85 -9.54
N GLU A 417 -23.09 -4.03 -8.56
CA GLU A 417 -22.25 -4.44 -7.43
C GLU A 417 -23.08 -4.70 -6.16
N LEU A 418 -24.39 -4.40 -6.16
CA LEU A 418 -25.29 -4.65 -5.03
C LEU A 418 -25.75 -6.11 -5.04
N SER A 419 -25.50 -6.84 -3.95
CA SER A 419 -26.02 -8.19 -3.78
C SER A 419 -27.13 -8.25 -2.74
N ILE A 420 -27.96 -9.28 -2.82
CA ILE A 420 -28.98 -9.57 -1.79
C ILE A 420 -28.38 -9.82 -0.41
N ILE A 421 -27.13 -10.30 -0.33
CA ILE A 421 -26.40 -10.45 0.94
C ILE A 421 -26.15 -9.09 1.57
N ASP A 422 -25.74 -8.08 0.77
CA ASP A 422 -25.50 -6.74 1.29
C ASP A 422 -26.80 -6.11 1.83
N ILE A 423 -27.92 -6.35 1.14
CA ILE A 423 -29.25 -5.89 1.57
C ILE A 423 -29.69 -6.61 2.85
N SER A 424 -29.54 -7.95 2.93
CA SER A 424 -29.99 -8.76 4.07
C SER A 424 -29.21 -8.50 5.36
N LEU A 425 -27.96 -8.05 5.26
CA LEU A 425 -27.15 -7.65 6.41
C LEU A 425 -27.65 -6.36 7.07
N SER A 426 -28.35 -5.49 6.33
CA SER A 426 -28.85 -4.19 6.84
C SER A 426 -30.16 -3.77 6.18
N PRO A 427 -31.23 -4.58 6.24
CA PRO A 427 -32.42 -4.38 5.40
C PRO A 427 -33.23 -3.15 5.81
N GLN A 428 -33.20 -2.80 7.10
CA GLN A 428 -33.83 -1.58 7.61
C GLN A 428 -33.15 -0.32 7.05
N LEU A 429 -31.82 -0.34 6.88
CA LEU A 429 -31.07 0.78 6.32
C LEU A 429 -31.49 1.05 4.86
N PHE A 430 -31.60 -0.01 4.07
CA PHE A 430 -32.11 0.09 2.69
C PHE A 430 -33.57 0.53 2.66
N LEU A 431 -34.40 0.09 3.61
CA LEU A 431 -35.80 0.51 3.68
C LEU A 431 -35.95 2.01 4.01
N ASP A 432 -35.12 2.53 4.89
CA ASP A 432 -35.18 3.91 5.39
C ASP A 432 -34.62 4.93 4.39
N ASN A 433 -33.65 4.54 3.56
CA ASN A 433 -33.11 5.40 2.50
C ASN A 433 -33.86 5.17 1.17
N GLU A 434 -34.50 6.21 0.65
CA GLU A 434 -35.36 6.11 -0.55
C GLU A 434 -34.62 5.61 -1.80
N LEU A 435 -33.43 6.13 -2.09
CA LEU A 435 -32.69 5.76 -3.30
C LEU A 435 -32.02 4.38 -3.16
N ALA A 436 -31.55 4.03 -1.97
CA ALA A 436 -31.10 2.68 -1.68
C ALA A 436 -32.25 1.68 -1.78
N ARG A 437 -33.46 2.04 -1.32
CA ARG A 437 -34.66 1.22 -1.44
C ARG A 437 -35.02 0.95 -2.89
N GLU A 438 -34.92 1.95 -3.77
CA GLU A 438 -35.13 1.79 -5.21
C GLU A 438 -34.11 0.82 -5.83
N LEU A 439 -32.82 0.97 -5.50
CA LEU A 439 -31.78 0.04 -5.98
C LEU A 439 -32.01 -1.39 -5.45
N ALA A 440 -32.41 -1.54 -4.20
CA ALA A 440 -32.75 -2.83 -3.62
C ALA A 440 -33.99 -3.45 -4.30
N ALA A 441 -35.00 -2.63 -4.63
CA ALA A 441 -36.18 -3.09 -5.36
C ALA A 441 -35.81 -3.60 -6.76
N ASP A 442 -34.91 -2.91 -7.47
CA ASP A 442 -34.37 -3.35 -8.77
C ASP A 442 -33.63 -4.69 -8.65
N VAL A 443 -32.83 -4.90 -7.60
CA VAL A 443 -32.16 -6.20 -7.35
C VAL A 443 -33.19 -7.31 -7.16
N LEU A 444 -34.25 -7.06 -6.39
CA LEU A 444 -35.33 -8.04 -6.18
C LEU A 444 -36.08 -8.34 -7.49
N ASP A 445 -36.31 -7.34 -8.33
CA ASP A 445 -36.92 -7.55 -9.66
C ASP A 445 -35.99 -8.38 -10.56
N GLN A 446 -34.68 -8.10 -10.59
CA GLN A 446 -33.72 -8.90 -11.35
C GLN A 446 -33.64 -10.35 -10.87
N MET A 447 -33.73 -10.58 -9.56
CA MET A 447 -33.78 -11.93 -9.00
C MET A 447 -35.07 -12.66 -9.41
N TYR A 448 -36.19 -11.95 -9.44
CA TYR A 448 -37.46 -12.50 -9.92
C TYR A 448 -37.39 -12.84 -11.42
N GLU A 449 -36.89 -11.93 -12.26
CA GLU A 449 -36.77 -12.13 -13.71
C GLU A 449 -35.86 -13.30 -14.05
N ASN A 450 -34.76 -13.48 -13.30
CA ASN A 450 -33.79 -14.55 -13.49
C ASN A 450 -33.98 -15.74 -12.52
N ARG A 451 -35.21 -15.94 -12.01
CA ARG A 451 -35.50 -16.93 -10.97
C ARG A 451 -35.02 -18.35 -11.29
N GLN A 452 -35.12 -18.81 -12.53
CA GLN A 452 -34.66 -20.15 -12.90
C GLN A 452 -33.15 -20.32 -12.74
N GLU A 453 -32.40 -19.34 -13.22
CA GLU A 453 -30.95 -19.32 -13.07
C GLU A 453 -30.59 -19.25 -11.59
N PHE A 454 -31.28 -18.42 -10.81
CA PHE A 454 -31.09 -18.33 -9.37
C PHE A 454 -31.30 -19.68 -8.64
N LEU A 455 -32.36 -20.41 -8.97
CA LEU A 455 -32.78 -21.64 -8.27
C LEU A 455 -31.90 -22.86 -8.61
N PHE A 456 -31.40 -22.97 -9.84
CA PHE A 456 -30.75 -24.21 -10.31
C PHE A 456 -29.32 -24.05 -10.83
N SER A 457 -28.79 -22.84 -11.05
CA SER A 457 -27.44 -22.66 -11.64
C SER A 457 -26.26 -22.70 -10.66
N CYS A 458 -26.52 -22.61 -9.35
CA CYS A 458 -25.49 -22.41 -8.33
C CYS A 458 -25.34 -23.62 -7.40
N SER A 459 -24.15 -23.78 -6.79
CA SER A 459 -23.91 -24.84 -5.80
C SER A 459 -24.89 -24.76 -4.63
N TYR A 460 -25.19 -25.90 -4.00
CA TYR A 460 -26.11 -25.98 -2.86
C TYR A 460 -25.77 -24.95 -1.76
N ALA A 461 -24.48 -24.83 -1.39
CA ALA A 461 -24.05 -23.89 -0.36
C ALA A 461 -24.37 -22.43 -0.71
N ARG A 462 -24.18 -22.03 -1.97
CA ARG A 462 -24.48 -20.68 -2.43
C ARG A 462 -25.99 -20.42 -2.47
N ARG A 463 -26.77 -21.37 -3.00
CA ARG A 463 -28.24 -21.32 -3.00
C ARG A 463 -28.82 -21.19 -1.60
N TYR A 464 -28.33 -22.01 -0.67
CA TYR A 464 -28.75 -21.98 0.73
C TYR A 464 -28.55 -20.61 1.38
N LEU A 465 -27.38 -19.99 1.19
CA LEU A 465 -27.11 -18.65 1.70
C LEU A 465 -28.12 -17.66 1.13
N THR A 466 -28.25 -17.61 -0.19
CA THR A 466 -29.12 -16.61 -0.82
C THR A 466 -30.61 -16.75 -0.47
N ILE A 467 -31.15 -17.98 -0.40
CA ILE A 467 -32.54 -18.19 0.04
C ILE A 467 -32.71 -17.79 1.51
N SER A 468 -31.68 -18.01 2.35
CA SER A 468 -31.71 -17.58 3.75
C SER A 468 -31.71 -16.06 3.88
N ASP A 469 -30.94 -15.36 3.04
CA ASP A 469 -30.87 -13.89 2.98
C ASP A 469 -32.18 -13.23 2.53
N LEU A 470 -33.08 -13.99 1.91
CA LEU A 470 -34.42 -13.52 1.54
C LEU A 470 -35.43 -13.58 2.70
N ALA A 471 -35.07 -14.18 3.85
CA ALA A 471 -35.98 -14.44 4.96
C ALA A 471 -36.19 -13.24 5.91
N HIS A 472 -36.13 -12.02 5.37
CA HIS A 472 -36.31 -10.76 6.11
C HIS A 472 -37.64 -10.09 5.72
N PRO A 473 -38.58 -9.88 6.66
CA PRO A 473 -39.87 -9.22 6.38
C PRO A 473 -39.74 -7.83 5.73
N GLU A 474 -38.67 -7.11 6.03
CA GLU A 474 -38.35 -5.79 5.49
C GLU A 474 -38.24 -5.82 3.96
N LEU A 475 -37.81 -6.92 3.35
CA LEU A 475 -37.71 -7.04 1.89
C LEU A 475 -39.09 -6.97 1.21
N TRP A 476 -40.17 -7.41 1.87
CA TRP A 476 -41.53 -7.21 1.36
C TRP A 476 -41.99 -5.76 1.46
N LEU A 477 -41.41 -4.97 2.36
CA LEU A 477 -41.65 -3.53 2.42
C LEU A 477 -40.90 -2.78 1.32
N ILE A 478 -39.74 -3.32 0.89
CA ILE A 478 -38.97 -2.80 -0.25
C ILE A 478 -39.69 -3.11 -1.57
N ASN A 479 -40.00 -4.39 -1.85
CA ASN A 479 -40.71 -4.80 -3.07
C ASN A 479 -41.60 -6.02 -2.82
N ALA A 480 -42.85 -5.76 -2.39
CA ALA A 480 -43.82 -6.82 -2.12
C ALA A 480 -44.15 -7.67 -3.36
N GLN A 481 -44.13 -7.07 -4.56
CA GLN A 481 -44.48 -7.79 -5.78
C GLN A 481 -43.41 -8.84 -6.11
N ALA A 482 -42.15 -8.44 -6.20
CA ALA A 482 -41.04 -9.35 -6.46
C ALA A 482 -40.96 -10.44 -5.38
N MET A 483 -41.01 -10.06 -4.10
CA MET A 483 -40.89 -11.03 -2.99
C MET A 483 -42.02 -12.05 -2.98
N ASN A 484 -43.26 -11.63 -3.25
CA ASN A 484 -44.37 -12.58 -3.33
C ASN A 484 -44.23 -13.57 -4.49
N GLN A 485 -43.58 -13.16 -5.59
CA GLN A 485 -43.33 -14.06 -6.72
C GLN A 485 -42.13 -14.97 -6.47
N ILE A 486 -41.06 -14.45 -5.87
CA ILE A 486 -39.87 -15.23 -5.48
C ILE A 486 -40.26 -16.37 -4.52
N PHE A 487 -41.14 -16.08 -3.55
CA PHE A 487 -41.60 -17.08 -2.58
C PHE A 487 -42.75 -17.98 -3.07
N ALA A 488 -43.28 -17.73 -4.27
CA ALA A 488 -44.25 -18.58 -4.97
C ALA A 488 -43.60 -19.73 -5.74
N PHE A 489 -42.66 -20.40 -5.09
CA PHE A 489 -42.06 -21.63 -5.59
C PHE A 489 -43.13 -22.72 -5.67
N ASP A 490 -43.34 -23.26 -6.87
CA ASP A 490 -44.18 -24.43 -7.12
C ASP A 490 -43.28 -25.53 -7.68
N PRO A 491 -43.00 -26.62 -6.93
CA PRO A 491 -42.03 -27.63 -7.36
C PRO A 491 -42.38 -28.25 -8.71
N VAL A 492 -43.67 -28.37 -9.06
CA VAL A 492 -44.10 -28.97 -10.34
C VAL A 492 -43.80 -28.03 -11.49
N VAL A 493 -44.19 -26.75 -11.37
CA VAL A 493 -43.99 -25.74 -12.41
C VAL A 493 -42.50 -25.46 -12.62
N GLU A 494 -41.74 -25.36 -11.52
CA GLU A 494 -40.32 -25.04 -11.54
C GLU A 494 -39.49 -26.19 -12.12
N LEU A 495 -39.79 -27.43 -11.73
CA LEU A 495 -39.14 -28.60 -12.33
C LEU A 495 -39.49 -28.72 -13.81
N ALA A 496 -40.77 -28.57 -14.18
CA ALA A 496 -41.23 -28.67 -15.57
C ALA A 496 -40.47 -27.69 -16.47
N ALA A 497 -40.29 -26.45 -16.02
CA ALA A 497 -39.54 -25.42 -16.73
C ALA A 497 -38.04 -25.76 -16.80
N HIS A 498 -37.44 -26.22 -15.69
CA HIS A 498 -36.00 -26.47 -15.60
C HIS A 498 -35.50 -27.60 -16.51
N ILE A 499 -36.26 -28.70 -16.61
CA ILE A 499 -35.91 -29.86 -17.45
C ILE A 499 -36.71 -29.92 -18.77
N GLU A 500 -37.42 -28.84 -19.11
CA GLU A 500 -38.18 -28.67 -20.36
C GLU A 500 -39.24 -29.78 -20.63
N VAL A 501 -40.03 -30.14 -19.62
CA VAL A 501 -41.12 -31.13 -19.72
C VAL A 501 -42.50 -30.51 -19.42
N SER A 502 -43.58 -31.24 -19.71
CA SER A 502 -44.92 -30.81 -19.29
C SER A 502 -45.10 -30.91 -17.78
N GLU A 503 -45.92 -30.05 -17.18
CA GLU A 503 -46.29 -30.11 -15.75
C GLU A 503 -46.77 -31.51 -15.33
N HIS A 504 -47.57 -32.18 -16.16
CA HIS A 504 -48.04 -33.56 -15.90
C HIS A 504 -46.89 -34.57 -15.75
N GLU A 505 -45.82 -34.39 -16.51
CA GLU A 505 -44.64 -35.25 -16.43
C GLU A 505 -43.77 -34.90 -15.22
N ALA A 506 -43.60 -33.60 -14.92
CA ALA A 506 -42.94 -33.15 -13.70
C ALA A 506 -43.66 -33.65 -12.44
N THR A 507 -45.00 -33.66 -12.42
CA THR A 507 -45.80 -34.23 -11.31
C THR A 507 -45.44 -35.70 -11.08
N LYS A 508 -45.42 -36.52 -12.12
CA LYS A 508 -45.04 -37.94 -11.99
C LYS A 508 -43.61 -38.13 -11.47
N LEU A 509 -42.69 -37.30 -11.93
CA LEU A 509 -41.29 -37.32 -11.48
C LEU A 509 -41.17 -37.00 -9.99
N LEU A 510 -41.96 -36.03 -9.50
CA LEU A 510 -42.01 -35.65 -8.08
C LEU A 510 -42.83 -36.61 -7.20
N GLU A 511 -43.70 -37.45 -7.76
CA GLU A 511 -44.46 -38.45 -7.00
C GLU A 511 -43.67 -39.75 -6.74
N SER A 512 -42.69 -40.06 -7.58
CA SER A 512 -41.96 -41.34 -7.51
C SER A 512 -40.46 -41.17 -7.78
N VAL A 513 -39.69 -41.24 -6.70
CA VAL A 513 -38.22 -41.31 -6.73
C VAL A 513 -37.72 -42.42 -7.67
N ASN A 514 -38.34 -43.61 -7.62
CA ASN A 514 -37.97 -44.73 -8.48
C ASN A 514 -38.22 -44.46 -9.96
N TYR A 515 -39.29 -43.71 -10.28
CA TYR A 515 -39.58 -43.29 -11.65
C TYR A 515 -38.53 -42.29 -12.13
N ALA A 516 -38.20 -41.27 -11.33
CA ALA A 516 -37.14 -40.31 -11.64
C ALA A 516 -35.78 -40.99 -11.91
N TYR A 517 -35.37 -41.96 -11.08
CA TYR A 517 -34.15 -42.75 -11.30
C TYR A 517 -34.19 -43.57 -12.60
N SER A 518 -35.37 -44.06 -12.99
CA SER A 518 -35.54 -44.80 -14.24
C SER A 518 -35.43 -43.91 -15.49
N CYS A 519 -35.67 -42.61 -15.36
CA CYS A 519 -35.56 -41.62 -16.44
C CYS A 519 -34.11 -41.14 -16.65
N GLY A 520 -33.20 -41.38 -15.70
CA GLY A 520 -31.77 -41.11 -15.81
C GLY A 520 -31.20 -40.36 -14.60
N PRO A 521 -29.87 -40.40 -14.41
CA PRO A 521 -29.21 -39.78 -13.25
C PRO A 521 -29.40 -38.26 -13.18
N ASP A 522 -29.38 -37.57 -14.33
CA ASP A 522 -29.53 -36.11 -14.38
C ASP A 522 -30.96 -35.66 -13.99
N ILE A 523 -31.98 -36.41 -14.39
CA ILE A 523 -33.38 -36.16 -14.01
C ILE A 523 -33.60 -36.45 -12.51
N ALA A 524 -33.04 -37.55 -12.01
CA ALA A 524 -33.10 -37.86 -10.59
C ALA A 524 -32.43 -36.78 -9.73
N GLN A 525 -31.29 -36.23 -10.19
CA GLN A 525 -30.62 -35.12 -9.54
C GLN A 525 -31.49 -33.86 -9.53
N ALA A 526 -32.08 -33.47 -10.68
CA ALA A 526 -32.96 -32.30 -10.76
C ALA A 526 -34.19 -32.41 -9.82
N VAL A 527 -34.78 -33.61 -9.71
CA VAL A 527 -35.88 -33.89 -8.79
C VAL A 527 -35.45 -33.75 -7.32
N ALA A 528 -34.29 -34.30 -6.96
CA ALA A 528 -33.74 -34.17 -5.60
C ALA A 528 -33.47 -32.70 -5.23
N GLU A 529 -32.85 -31.95 -6.14
CA GLU A 529 -32.60 -30.52 -5.94
C GLU A 529 -33.89 -29.71 -5.81
N THR A 530 -34.93 -30.05 -6.57
CA THR A 530 -36.23 -29.38 -6.47
C THR A 530 -36.86 -29.55 -5.08
N TRP A 531 -36.79 -30.74 -4.49
CA TRP A 531 -37.30 -30.96 -3.12
C TRP A 531 -36.49 -30.23 -2.07
N GLU A 532 -35.17 -30.19 -2.20
CA GLU A 532 -34.30 -29.44 -1.29
C GLU A 532 -34.65 -27.95 -1.32
N ILE A 533 -34.85 -27.37 -2.51
CA ILE A 533 -35.26 -25.98 -2.69
C ILE A 533 -36.63 -25.72 -2.05
N GLU A 534 -37.63 -26.56 -2.30
CA GLU A 534 -38.97 -26.40 -1.70
C GLU A 534 -38.91 -26.46 -0.17
N GLN A 535 -38.12 -27.38 0.39
CA GLN A 535 -37.94 -27.48 1.83
C GLN A 535 -37.33 -26.18 2.40
N LEU A 536 -36.33 -25.62 1.73
CA LEU A 536 -35.72 -24.35 2.15
C LEU A 536 -36.72 -23.21 2.11
N PHE A 537 -37.48 -23.05 1.01
CA PHE A 537 -38.50 -22.02 0.94
C PHE A 537 -39.61 -22.22 1.99
N ALA A 538 -40.06 -23.45 2.24
CA ALA A 538 -41.05 -23.73 3.27
C ALA A 538 -40.55 -23.32 4.67
N GLU A 539 -39.30 -23.64 5.00
CA GLU A 539 -38.66 -23.23 6.25
C GLU A 539 -38.58 -21.70 6.36
N LYS A 540 -38.10 -21.01 5.31
CA LYS A 540 -37.94 -19.55 5.34
C LYS A 540 -39.28 -18.80 5.32
N ARG A 541 -40.31 -19.33 4.64
CA ARG A 541 -41.70 -18.83 4.74
C ARG A 541 -42.19 -18.86 6.19
N ALA A 542 -41.94 -19.95 6.91
CA ALA A 542 -42.32 -20.06 8.32
C ALA A 542 -41.55 -19.07 9.20
N LEU A 543 -40.26 -18.87 8.95
CA LEU A 543 -39.43 -17.89 9.66
C LEU A 543 -39.94 -16.45 9.46
N VAL A 544 -40.18 -16.04 8.22
CA VAL A 544 -40.70 -14.71 7.88
C VAL A 544 -42.04 -14.46 8.57
N ARG A 545 -42.95 -15.44 8.54
CA ARG A 545 -44.24 -15.37 9.25
C ARG A 545 -44.05 -15.13 10.75
N GLY A 546 -43.16 -15.88 11.39
CA GLY A 546 -42.87 -15.72 12.82
C GLY A 546 -42.30 -14.35 13.17
N SER A 547 -41.31 -13.88 12.39
CA SER A 547 -40.63 -12.58 12.63
C SER A 547 -41.55 -11.38 12.40
N ALA A 548 -42.44 -11.45 11.41
CA ALA A 548 -43.38 -10.38 11.10
C ALA A 548 -44.38 -10.09 12.24
N VAL A 549 -44.66 -11.07 13.12
CA VAL A 549 -45.52 -10.88 14.31
C VAL A 549 -44.93 -9.88 15.31
N GLY A 550 -43.61 -9.88 15.52
CA GLY A 550 -42.94 -8.96 16.46
C GLY A 550 -42.99 -7.48 16.04
N TYR A 551 -43.16 -7.21 14.74
CA TYR A 551 -43.34 -5.85 14.22
C TYR A 551 -44.76 -5.30 14.45
N ILE A 552 -45.76 -6.17 14.62
CA ILE A 552 -47.15 -5.78 14.91
C ILE A 552 -47.24 -5.10 16.29
N GLU A 553 -46.36 -5.51 17.22
CA GLU A 553 -46.33 -5.02 18.60
C GLU A 553 -45.68 -3.63 18.73
N ARG A 554 -44.93 -3.17 17.72
CA ARG A 554 -44.39 -1.81 17.64
C ARG A 554 -45.36 -0.92 16.85
N GLU A 555 -46.25 -0.22 17.54
CA GLU A 555 -47.29 0.61 16.91
C GLU A 555 -46.70 1.75 16.04
N GLY A 556 -47.04 1.77 14.74
CA GLY A 556 -46.62 2.78 13.75
C GLY A 556 -47.11 2.47 12.32
N HIS A 557 -46.75 3.31 11.33
CA HIS A 557 -47.11 3.17 9.90
C HIS A 557 -46.73 1.79 9.33
N TRP A 558 -45.54 1.30 9.67
CA TRP A 558 -45.02 0.01 9.21
C TRP A 558 -45.80 -1.19 9.77
N GLY A 559 -46.35 -1.11 10.98
CA GLY A 559 -47.10 -2.21 11.60
C GLY A 559 -48.45 -2.53 10.91
N VAL A 560 -49.04 -1.58 10.20
CA VAL A 560 -50.26 -1.83 9.38
C VAL A 560 -49.89 -2.52 8.07
N ILE A 561 -48.79 -2.10 7.42
CA ILE A 561 -48.32 -2.70 6.17
C ILE A 561 -47.87 -4.14 6.41
N ILE A 562 -47.13 -4.40 7.49
CA ILE A 562 -46.66 -5.74 7.85
C ILE A 562 -47.83 -6.69 8.16
N ARG A 563 -48.87 -6.22 8.85
CA ARG A 563 -50.11 -7.03 9.04
C ARG A 563 -50.75 -7.45 7.72
N ASN A 564 -50.76 -6.57 6.73
CA ASN A 564 -51.31 -6.89 5.40
C ASN A 564 -50.40 -7.85 4.63
N ILE A 565 -49.08 -7.73 4.78
CA ILE A 565 -48.10 -8.68 4.24
C ILE A 565 -48.33 -10.07 4.84
N ILE A 566 -48.46 -10.20 6.16
CA ILE A 566 -48.74 -11.50 6.81
C ILE A 566 -50.04 -12.10 6.28
N LYS A 567 -51.13 -11.34 6.24
CA LYS A 567 -52.41 -11.85 5.68
C LYS A 567 -52.29 -12.31 4.23
N ASN A 568 -51.48 -11.61 3.42
CA ASN A 568 -51.22 -12.02 2.04
C ASN A 568 -50.38 -13.31 1.98
N ILE A 569 -49.37 -13.42 2.83
CA ILE A 569 -48.53 -14.62 2.98
C ILE A 569 -49.36 -15.83 3.50
N GLU A 570 -50.27 -15.62 4.45
CA GLU A 570 -51.20 -16.63 4.97
C GLU A 570 -52.21 -17.06 3.90
N LYS A 571 -52.74 -16.10 3.12
CA LYS A 571 -53.71 -16.40 2.06
C LYS A 571 -53.08 -17.13 0.87
N ARG A 572 -51.80 -16.88 0.57
CA ARG A 572 -51.12 -17.45 -0.60
C ARG A 572 -50.35 -18.72 -0.33
N PHE A 573 -49.82 -18.91 0.88
CA PHE A 573 -48.92 -20.02 1.20
C PHE A 573 -49.42 -20.85 2.41
N GLY A 574 -50.65 -20.63 2.86
CA GLY A 574 -51.26 -21.27 4.04
C GLY A 574 -52.12 -22.47 3.69
#